data_AF-A0A1Q9LRQ0-F1
#
_entry.id   AF-A0A1Q9LRQ0-F1
#
_cell.length_a   1.000
_cell.length_b   1.000
_cell.length_c   1.000
_cell.angle_alpha   90.00
_cell.angle_beta   90.00
_cell.angle_gamma   90.00
#
_symmetry.space_group_name_H-M   'P 1'
#
loop_
_entity.id
_entity.type
_entity.pdbx_description
1 polymer ?
#
loop_
_entity_poly.entity_id
_entity_poly.type
_entity_poly.pdbx_seq_one_letter_code
_entity_poly.pdbx_strand_id
1 'polypeptide(L)'
;MAVLVLLAAVAEVAVLVTVGGLIGLLPTILLLLGGTALGAWLLRREGTRTVAALRESVLLRRPPERELVDGVLLAAAGVLVFLPGFLSDLVALFLLLPPTRALVRERVLRRARARAGRPVVVDSIVVESERVRPEPQRVIVIPPARPE
;
A
#
# COMPACT_ATOMS: atom_id res chain seq x y z
N MET A 1 -20.56 -10.49 -8.85
CA MET A 1 -19.12 -10.62 -9.18
C MET A 1 -18.83 -10.08 -10.57
N ALA A 2 -19.43 -10.63 -11.64
CA ALA A 2 -19.23 -10.15 -13.02
C ALA A 2 -19.53 -8.65 -13.25
N VAL A 3 -20.61 -8.12 -12.66
CA VAL A 3 -20.98 -6.69 -12.81
C VAL A 3 -19.89 -5.75 -12.26
N LEU A 4 -19.27 -6.09 -11.12
CA LEU A 4 -18.21 -5.27 -10.53
C LEU A 4 -16.95 -5.27 -11.41
N VAL A 5 -16.59 -6.42 -11.95
CA VAL A 5 -15.46 -6.54 -12.90
C VAL A 5 -15.74 -5.72 -14.16
N LEU A 6 -16.97 -5.75 -14.66
CA LEU A 6 -17.37 -4.97 -15.84
C LEU A 6 -17.29 -3.47 -15.57
N LEU A 7 -17.80 -3.00 -14.43
CA LEU A 7 -17.73 -1.59 -14.03
C LEU A 7 -16.29 -1.11 -13.86
N ALA A 8 -15.43 -1.94 -13.26
CA ALA A 8 -14.01 -1.65 -13.12
C ALA A 8 -13.34 -1.51 -14.50
N ALA A 9 -13.63 -2.42 -15.44
CA ALA A 9 -13.08 -2.38 -16.80
C ALA A 9 -13.55 -1.13 -17.59
N VAL A 10 -14.81 -0.72 -17.42
CA VAL A 10 -15.31 0.52 -18.05
C VAL A 10 -14.60 1.74 -17.48
N ALA A 11 -14.41 1.80 -16.16
CA ALA A 11 -13.72 2.89 -15.50
C ALA A 11 -12.24 3.00 -15.94
N GLU A 12 -11.56 1.85 -16.05
CA GLU A 12 -10.21 1.70 -16.62
C GLU A 12 -10.09 2.38 -17.98
N VAL A 13 -10.91 1.95 -18.94
CA VAL A 13 -10.89 2.46 -20.31
C VAL A 13 -11.21 3.96 -20.35
N ALA A 14 -12.18 4.42 -19.56
CA ALA A 14 -12.55 5.84 -19.50
C ALA A 14 -11.37 6.73 -19.09
N VAL A 15 -10.56 6.31 -18.12
CA VAL A 15 -9.38 7.08 -17.70
C VAL A 15 -8.20 6.93 -18.65
N LEU A 16 -8.02 5.75 -19.24
CA LEU A 16 -7.02 5.53 -20.28
C LEU A 16 -7.24 6.49 -21.47
N VAL A 17 -8.49 6.64 -21.90
CA VAL A 17 -8.89 7.61 -22.95
C VAL A 17 -8.69 9.05 -22.48
N THR A 18 -9.10 9.38 -21.25
CA THR A 18 -8.97 10.73 -20.69
C THR A 18 -7.50 11.15 -20.61
N VAL A 19 -6.63 10.28 -20.10
CA VAL A 19 -5.20 10.55 -19.93
C VAL A 19 -4.49 10.54 -21.28
N GLY A 20 -4.83 9.60 -22.17
CA GLY A 20 -4.37 9.60 -23.55
C GLY A 20 -4.67 10.92 -24.27
N GLY A 21 -5.82 11.54 -23.98
CA GLY A 21 -6.17 12.88 -24.47
C GLY A 21 -5.42 14.03 -23.78
N LEU A 22 -4.97 13.86 -22.53
CA LEU A 22 -4.28 14.91 -21.76
C LEU A 22 -2.77 14.97 -22.03
N ILE A 23 -2.10 13.82 -22.07
CA ILE A 23 -0.63 13.72 -22.18
C ILE A 23 -0.16 13.14 -23.52
N GLY A 24 -1.08 12.59 -24.32
CA GLY A 24 -0.76 11.94 -25.59
C GLY A 24 -0.59 10.42 -25.47
N LEU A 25 -0.67 9.73 -26.62
CA LEU A 25 -0.70 8.27 -26.70
C LEU A 25 0.62 7.62 -26.25
N LEU A 26 1.75 8.11 -26.72
CA LEU A 26 3.08 7.53 -26.43
C LEU A 26 3.41 7.49 -24.92
N PRO A 27 3.32 8.59 -24.16
CA PRO A 27 3.60 8.56 -22.72
C PRO A 27 2.57 7.73 -21.94
N THR A 28 1.33 7.66 -22.43
CA THR A 28 0.28 6.78 -21.87
C THR A 28 0.68 5.32 -21.98
N ILE A 29 1.14 4.89 -23.15
CA ILE A 29 1.62 3.52 -23.39
C ILE A 29 2.84 3.21 -22.51
N LEU A 30 3.80 4.14 -22.40
CA LEU A 30 4.99 3.95 -21.56
C LEU A 30 4.64 3.79 -20.07
N LEU A 31 3.69 4.56 -19.56
CA LEU A 31 3.20 4.43 -18.19
C LEU A 31 2.54 3.07 -17.96
N LEU A 32 1.72 2.60 -18.91
CA LEU A 32 1.09 1.29 -18.87
C LEU A 32 2.13 0.18 -18.80
N LEU A 33 3.07 0.18 -19.74
CA LEU A 33 4.13 -0.82 -19.82
C LEU A 33 5.03 -0.77 -18.58
N GLY A 34 5.35 0.42 -18.08
CA GLY A 34 6.16 0.61 -16.89
C GLY A 34 5.49 0.07 -15.62
N GLY A 35 4.20 0.38 -15.41
CA GLY A 35 3.41 -0.12 -14.29
C GLY A 35 3.28 -1.64 -14.32
N THR A 36 2.89 -2.21 -15.46
CA THR A 36 2.80 -3.66 -15.63
C THR A 36 4.15 -4.35 -15.44
N ALA A 37 5.24 -3.77 -15.98
CA ALA A 37 6.58 -4.33 -15.79
C ALA A 37 7.02 -4.31 -14.32
N LEU A 38 6.74 -3.21 -13.60
CA LEU A 38 7.05 -3.10 -12.18
C LEU A 38 6.23 -4.08 -11.34
N GLY A 39 4.93 -4.18 -11.61
CA GLY A 39 4.03 -5.14 -10.97
C GLY A 39 4.49 -6.58 -11.22
N ALA A 40 4.79 -6.93 -12.47
CA ALA A 40 5.30 -8.25 -12.84
C ALA A 40 6.66 -8.57 -12.18
N TRP A 41 7.54 -7.57 -12.07
CA TRP A 41 8.82 -7.72 -11.37
C TRP A 41 8.62 -7.99 -9.87
N LEU A 42 7.71 -7.24 -9.23
CA LEU A 42 7.40 -7.43 -7.82
C LEU A 42 6.75 -8.81 -7.57
N LEU A 43 5.85 -9.23 -8.46
CA LEU A 43 5.21 -10.53 -8.41
C LEU A 43 6.21 -11.68 -8.54
N ARG A 44 7.21 -11.54 -9.42
CA ARG A 44 8.31 -12.50 -9.54
C ARG A 44 9.15 -12.56 -8.26
N ARG A 45 9.46 -11.40 -7.68
CA ARG A 45 10.27 -11.31 -6.47
C ARG A 45 9.58 -11.93 -5.26
N GLU A 46 8.30 -11.63 -5.06
CA GLU A 46 7.57 -12.16 -3.90
C GLU A 46 7.11 -13.60 -4.13
N GLY A 47 6.76 -13.97 -5.36
CA GLY A 47 6.31 -15.33 -5.69
C GLY A 47 7.39 -16.38 -5.52
N THR A 48 8.64 -16.04 -5.83
CA THR A 48 9.75 -16.95 -5.56
C THR A 48 9.94 -17.19 -4.06
N ARG A 49 9.73 -16.16 -3.21
CA ARG A 49 9.79 -16.28 -1.75
C ARG A 49 8.64 -17.10 -1.20
N THR A 50 7.41 -16.81 -1.62
CA THR A 50 6.21 -17.55 -1.18
C THR A 50 6.28 -19.03 -1.56
N VAL A 51 6.71 -19.34 -2.78
CA VAL A 51 6.90 -20.74 -3.21
C VAL A 51 8.00 -21.43 -2.42
N ALA A 52 9.10 -20.74 -2.11
CA ALA A 52 10.16 -21.29 -1.26
C ALA A 52 9.67 -21.61 0.15
N ALA A 53 8.94 -20.68 0.79
CA ALA A 53 8.36 -20.85 2.12
C ALA A 53 7.31 -21.98 2.15
N LEU A 54 6.48 -22.10 1.10
CA LEU A 54 5.53 -23.19 0.96
C LEU A 54 6.22 -24.55 0.83
N ARG A 55 7.32 -24.62 0.06
CA ARG A 55 8.11 -25.86 -0.04
C ARG A 55 8.75 -26.24 1.30
N GLU A 56 9.29 -25.27 2.02
CA GLU A 56 9.91 -25.48 3.34
C GLU A 56 8.92 -26.01 4.37
N SER A 57 7.74 -25.39 4.49
CA SER A 57 6.68 -25.82 5.40
C SER A 57 6.18 -27.24 5.12
N VAL A 58 6.03 -27.61 3.84
CA VAL A 58 5.70 -28.97 3.42
C VAL A 58 6.79 -29.97 3.82
N LEU A 59 8.07 -29.64 3.59
CA LEU A 59 9.21 -30.50 3.98
C LEU A 59 9.29 -30.69 5.50
N LEU A 60 9.02 -29.62 6.26
CA LEU A 60 9.01 -29.64 7.73
C LEU A 60 7.74 -30.25 8.34
N ARG A 61 6.79 -30.73 7.51
CA ARG A 61 5.47 -31.23 7.91
C ARG A 61 4.70 -30.27 8.83
N ARG A 62 4.87 -28.96 8.62
CA ARG A 62 4.13 -27.92 9.33
C ARG A 62 2.91 -27.49 8.49
N PRO A 63 1.77 -27.16 9.12
CA PRO A 63 0.60 -26.68 8.38
C PRO A 63 0.91 -25.31 7.72
N PRO A 64 0.86 -25.20 6.38
CA PRO A 64 1.30 -24.01 5.65
C PRO A 64 0.16 -23.01 5.43
N GLU A 65 -0.59 -22.66 6.48
CA GLU A 65 -1.80 -21.83 6.34
C GLU A 65 -1.49 -20.44 5.78
N ARG A 66 -0.38 -19.84 6.22
CA ARG A 66 0.03 -18.48 5.81
C ARG A 66 0.53 -18.47 4.38
N GLU A 67 1.37 -19.44 4.02
CA GLU A 67 1.98 -19.55 2.70
C GLU A 67 0.93 -19.84 1.61
N LEU A 68 -0.14 -20.55 1.96
CA LEU A 68 -1.28 -20.77 1.06
C LEU A 68 -2.07 -19.48 0.83
N VAL A 69 -2.36 -18.71 1.88
CA VAL A 69 -3.05 -17.42 1.75
C VAL A 69 -2.20 -16.45 0.92
N ASP A 70 -0.91 -16.35 1.22
CA ASP A 70 0.04 -15.52 0.47
C ASP A 70 0.10 -15.96 -1.00
N GLY A 71 0.12 -17.26 -1.27
CA GLY A 71 0.09 -17.82 -2.63
C GLY A 71 -1.18 -17.45 -3.39
N VAL A 72 -2.34 -17.50 -2.76
CA VAL A 72 -3.63 -17.10 -3.36
C VAL A 72 -3.68 -15.59 -3.60
N LEU A 73 -3.23 -14.77 -2.64
CA LEU A 73 -3.16 -13.32 -2.79
C LEU A 73 -2.23 -12.94 -3.95
N LEU A 74 -1.10 -13.62 -4.07
CA LEU A 74 -0.15 -13.36 -5.14
C LEU A 74 -0.66 -13.82 -6.52
N ALA A 75 -1.38 -14.94 -6.58
CA ALA A 75 -2.06 -15.37 -7.79
C ALA A 75 -3.15 -14.37 -8.23
N ALA A 76 -3.95 -13.89 -7.28
CA ALA A 76 -4.95 -12.86 -7.52
C ALA A 76 -4.30 -11.55 -7.98
N ALA A 77 -3.20 -11.13 -7.35
CA ALA A 77 -2.43 -9.97 -7.76
C ALA A 77 -1.84 -10.15 -9.17
N GLY A 78 -1.42 -11.35 -9.55
CA GLY A 78 -0.96 -11.65 -10.91
C GLY A 78 -2.04 -11.51 -11.97
N VAL A 79 -3.25 -12.00 -11.68
CA VAL A 79 -4.42 -11.79 -12.54
C VAL A 79 -4.76 -10.30 -12.63
N LEU A 80 -4.64 -9.57 -11.52
CA LEU A 80 -4.91 -8.13 -11.48
C LEU A 80 -3.85 -7.31 -12.24
N VAL A 81 -2.56 -7.66 -12.14
CA VAL A 81 -1.47 -7.01 -12.90
C VAL A 81 -1.60 -7.29 -14.40
N PHE A 82 -2.20 -8.44 -14.76
CA PHE A 82 -2.50 -8.77 -16.16
C PHE A 82 -3.60 -7.90 -16.77
N LEU A 83 -4.52 -7.37 -15.94
CA LEU A 83 -5.43 -6.31 -16.34
C LEU A 83 -4.70 -4.98 -16.08
N PRO A 84 -4.12 -4.32 -17.09
CA PRO A 84 -3.35 -3.11 -16.84
C PRO A 84 -4.25 -2.06 -16.18
N GLY A 85 -3.97 -1.78 -14.91
CA GLY A 85 -4.81 -1.03 -13.99
C GLY A 85 -4.56 0.48 -14.05
N PHE A 86 -4.51 1.06 -15.26
CA PHE A 86 -4.07 2.44 -15.50
C PHE A 86 -4.77 3.44 -14.56
N LEU A 87 -6.01 3.16 -14.17
CA LEU A 87 -6.81 3.95 -13.24
C LEU A 87 -6.23 3.99 -11.82
N SER A 88 -5.78 2.86 -11.30
CA SER A 88 -5.30 2.73 -9.92
C SER A 88 -3.88 3.29 -9.77
N ASP A 89 -3.01 3.03 -10.76
CA ASP A 89 -1.64 3.52 -10.77
C ASP A 89 -1.57 5.02 -11.05
N LEU A 90 -2.45 5.57 -11.90
CA LEU A 90 -2.55 7.02 -12.12
C LEU A 90 -3.21 7.74 -10.96
N VAL A 91 -4.23 7.20 -10.31
CA VAL A 91 -4.81 7.87 -9.12
C VAL A 91 -3.77 7.96 -8.01
N ALA A 92 -2.97 6.90 -7.80
CA ALA A 92 -1.86 6.91 -6.85
C ALA A 92 -0.75 7.91 -7.25
N LEU A 93 -0.37 7.96 -8.53
CA LEU A 93 0.73 8.82 -9.02
C LEU A 93 0.30 10.29 -9.20
N PHE A 94 -0.95 10.56 -9.59
CA PHE A 94 -1.52 11.90 -9.78
C PHE A 94 -1.78 12.62 -8.45
N LEU A 95 -2.11 11.89 -7.39
CA LEU A 95 -2.13 12.41 -6.01
C LEU A 95 -0.72 12.74 -5.50
N LEU A 96 0.32 12.10 -6.04
CA LEU A 96 1.71 12.24 -5.64
C LEU A 96 2.48 13.33 -6.41
N LEU A 97 1.99 13.77 -7.58
CA LEU A 97 2.73 14.69 -8.46
C LEU A 97 2.69 16.17 -7.96
N PRO A 98 3.84 16.90 -7.94
CA PRO A 98 3.95 18.27 -7.40
C PRO A 98 3.11 19.37 -8.08
N PRO A 99 2.92 19.41 -9.42
CA PRO A 99 2.15 20.49 -10.05
C PRO A 99 0.63 20.34 -9.83
N THR A 100 0.13 19.11 -9.74
CA THR A 100 -1.28 18.81 -9.43
C THR A 100 -1.62 19.12 -7.98
N ARG A 101 -0.66 18.96 -7.05
CA ARG A 101 -0.79 19.36 -5.64
C ARG A 101 -1.11 20.84 -5.46
N ALA A 102 -0.51 21.73 -6.25
CA ALA A 102 -0.77 23.17 -6.17
C ALA A 102 -2.18 23.54 -6.65
N LEU A 103 -2.61 22.96 -7.78
CA LEU A 103 -3.89 23.25 -8.42
C LEU A 103 -5.08 22.68 -7.63
N VAL A 104 -4.92 21.50 -7.04
CA VAL A 104 -5.93 20.88 -6.16
C VAL A 104 -5.97 21.58 -4.80
N ARG A 105 -4.82 21.92 -4.20
CA ARG A 105 -4.74 22.70 -2.95
C ARG A 105 -5.47 24.03 -3.05
N GLU A 106 -5.30 24.76 -4.15
CA GLU A 106 -6.02 26.02 -4.36
C GLU A 106 -7.53 25.84 -4.47
N ARG A 107 -8.00 24.82 -5.20
CA ARG A 107 -9.45 24.57 -5.35
C ARG A 107 -10.09 24.09 -4.05
N VAL A 108 -9.40 23.27 -3.27
CA VAL A 108 -9.86 22.80 -1.95
C VAL A 108 -9.85 23.94 -0.93
N LEU A 109 -8.79 24.74 -0.85
CA LEU A 109 -8.74 25.90 0.06
C LEU A 109 -9.78 26.98 -0.30
N ARG A 110 -10.04 27.23 -1.59
CA ARG A 110 -11.09 28.16 -2.02
C ARG A 110 -12.48 27.66 -1.62
N ARG A 111 -12.77 26.36 -1.74
CA ARG A 111 -14.05 25.78 -1.30
C ARG A 111 -14.17 25.66 0.22
N ALA A 112 -13.07 25.38 0.91
CA ALA A 112 -13.03 25.38 2.37
C ALA A 112 -13.26 26.78 2.93
N ARG A 113 -12.62 27.83 2.38
CA ARG A 113 -12.87 29.23 2.77
C ARG A 113 -14.26 29.74 2.41
N ALA A 114 -14.80 29.31 1.27
CA ALA A 114 -16.19 29.61 0.88
C ALA A 114 -17.23 28.92 1.78
N ARG A 115 -16.85 27.84 2.49
CA ARG A 115 -17.71 27.15 3.48
C ARG A 115 -17.38 27.46 4.93
N ALA A 116 -16.16 27.92 5.22
CA ALA A 116 -15.65 28.13 6.56
C ALA A 116 -15.47 29.62 6.84
N GLY A 117 -16.55 30.27 7.27
CA GLY A 117 -16.48 31.43 8.15
C GLY A 117 -15.99 31.08 9.56
N ARG A 118 -15.04 30.14 9.70
CA ARG A 118 -14.42 29.77 10.99
C ARG A 118 -13.07 29.05 10.75
N PRO A 119 -11.94 29.60 11.21
CA PRO A 119 -10.63 28.96 11.05
C PRO A 119 -10.52 27.79 12.02
N VAL A 120 -10.33 26.58 11.50
CA VAL A 120 -9.97 25.40 12.31
C VAL A 120 -8.45 25.38 12.43
N VAL A 121 -7.99 25.64 13.65
CA VAL A 121 -6.61 25.54 14.12
C VAL A 121 -6.18 24.08 14.00
N VAL A 122 -5.14 23.82 13.20
CA VAL A 122 -4.46 22.51 13.17
C VAL A 122 -3.46 22.54 14.31
N ASP A 123 -3.83 21.91 15.42
CA ASP A 123 -2.99 21.81 16.59
C ASP A 123 -1.73 20.99 16.27
N SER A 124 -0.62 21.50 16.74
CA SER A 124 0.73 21.00 16.54
C SER A 124 0.89 19.58 17.08
N ILE A 125 1.70 18.80 16.36
CA ILE A 125 2.22 17.49 16.74
C ILE A 125 2.70 17.52 18.21
N VAL A 126 2.04 16.75 19.08
CA VAL A 126 2.60 16.31 20.36
C VAL A 126 2.92 14.83 20.21
N VAL A 127 4.21 14.54 20.02
CA VAL A 127 4.77 13.22 20.29
C VAL A 127 4.70 13.05 21.80
N GLU A 128 3.65 12.38 22.30
CA GLU A 128 3.68 11.83 23.66
C GLU A 128 4.71 10.70 23.64
N SER A 129 5.94 11.04 24.00
CA SER A 129 6.98 10.06 24.31
C SER A 129 6.46 9.20 25.46
N GLU A 130 6.01 8.00 25.13
CA GLU A 130 5.62 7.00 26.11
C GLU A 130 6.83 6.66 26.97
N ARG A 131 6.89 7.30 28.15
CA ARG A 131 7.85 6.99 29.20
C ARG A 131 7.56 5.57 29.69
N VAL A 132 8.29 4.61 29.14
CA VAL A 132 8.47 3.29 29.75
C VAL A 132 9.05 3.53 31.15
N ARG A 133 8.19 3.41 32.17
CA ARG A 133 8.63 3.34 33.56
C ARG A 133 9.51 2.12 33.69
N PRO A 134 10.76 2.23 34.18
CA PRO A 134 11.44 1.04 34.66
C PRO A 134 10.62 0.49 35.83
N GLU A 135 10.08 -0.73 35.66
CA GLU A 135 9.57 -1.50 36.79
C GLU A 135 10.69 -1.57 37.85
N PRO A 136 10.39 -1.31 39.13
CA PRO A 136 11.36 -1.51 40.20
C PRO A 136 11.71 -3.00 40.23
N GLN A 137 12.90 -3.29 39.71
CA GLN A 137 13.59 -4.56 39.77
C GLN A 137 13.56 -5.04 41.22
N ARG A 138 12.68 -6.00 41.52
CA ARG A 138 12.72 -6.71 42.80
C ARG A 138 14.03 -7.50 42.82
N VAL A 139 15.04 -6.91 43.43
CA VAL A 139 16.27 -7.59 43.80
C VAL A 139 15.86 -8.70 44.78
N ILE A 140 15.84 -9.94 44.29
CA ILE A 140 15.76 -11.11 45.13
C ILE A 140 17.08 -11.17 45.90
N VAL A 141 17.05 -10.72 47.15
CA VAL A 141 18.18 -10.88 48.07
C VAL A 141 18.23 -12.38 48.42
N ILE A 142 19.17 -13.10 47.82
CA ILE A 142 19.51 -14.47 48.22
C ILE A 142 20.24 -14.37 49.57
N PRO A 143 19.72 -14.95 50.66
CA PRO A 143 20.44 -14.99 51.94
C PRO A 143 21.76 -15.73 51.77
N PRO A 144 22.86 -15.28 52.39
CA PRO A 144 24.12 -16.02 52.36
C PRO A 144 23.89 -17.40 52.99
N ALA A 145 24.28 -18.45 52.27
CA ALA A 145 24.31 -19.81 52.80
C ALA A 145 25.19 -19.82 54.05
N ARG A 146 24.64 -20.30 55.18
CA ARG A 146 25.41 -20.48 56.41
C ARG A 146 26.48 -21.55 56.15
N PRO A 147 27.74 -21.32 56.52
CA PRO A 147 28.73 -22.38 56.58
C PRO A 147 28.43 -23.27 57.79
N GLU A 148 28.36 -24.58 57.56
CA GLU A 148 28.54 -25.62 58.58
C GLU A 148 29.89 -26.31 58.33
#